data_AF-A0A1E3S608-F1
#
_entry.id   AF-A0A1E3S608-F1
#
_cell.length_a   1.000
_cell.length_b   1.000
_cell.length_c   1.000
_cell.angle_alpha   90.00
_cell.angle_beta   90.00
_cell.angle_gamma   90.00
#
_symmetry.space_group_name_H-M   'P 1'
#
loop_
_entity.id
_entity.type
_entity.pdbx_description
1 polymer ?
#
loop_
_entity_poly.entity_id
_entity_poly.type
_entity_poly.pdbx_seq_one_letter_code
_entity_poly.pdbx_strand_id
1 'polypeptide(L)'
;MIDWINTAPPAELAAELMSAFDPAVARRVPELGLADFTAWMFRGYPEQPGLIKPARPVREPILEAVQLLEHSELLYVRWIVNNEFRWSATRRGSATLATGKEAVRQRIRDRTGD
;
A
#
# COMPACT_ATOMS: atom_id res chain seq x y z
N MET A 1 -12.92 -3.84 8.53
CA MET A 1 -11.90 -3.35 7.57
C MET A 1 -11.48 -1.93 7.89
N ILE A 2 -12.40 -0.94 7.89
CA ILE A 2 -12.07 0.45 8.25
C ILE A 2 -11.38 0.53 9.62
N ASP A 3 -11.94 -0.09 10.65
CA ASP A 3 -11.34 -0.08 12.00
C ASP A 3 -9.94 -0.68 12.02
N TRP A 4 -9.71 -1.76 11.26
CA TRP A 4 -8.39 -2.37 11.14
C TRP A 4 -7.40 -1.43 10.44
N ILE A 5 -7.77 -0.80 9.32
CA ILE A 5 -6.89 0.15 8.62
C ILE A 5 -6.48 1.30 9.54
N ASN A 6 -7.40 1.76 10.40
CA ASN A 6 -7.17 2.91 11.28
C ASN A 6 -6.46 2.57 12.59
N THR A 7 -6.32 1.30 12.95
CA THR A 7 -5.73 0.86 14.22
C THR A 7 -4.58 -0.13 14.08
N ALA A 8 -4.40 -0.71 12.89
CA ALA A 8 -3.26 -1.57 12.61
C ALA A 8 -1.94 -0.79 12.75
N PRO A 9 -0.88 -1.41 13.27
CA PRO A 9 0.44 -0.82 13.22
C PRO A 9 0.79 -0.39 11.79
N PRO A 10 1.37 0.80 11.57
CA PRO A 10 1.69 1.28 10.23
C PRO A 10 2.51 0.29 9.38
N ALA A 11 3.44 -0.45 10.00
CA ALA A 11 4.22 -1.49 9.32
C ALA A 11 3.38 -2.70 8.85
N GLU A 12 2.32 -3.06 9.59
CA GLU A 12 1.37 -4.11 9.17
C GLU A 12 0.56 -3.67 7.96
N LEU A 13 0.05 -2.44 8.01
CA LEU A 13 -0.68 -1.85 6.89
C LEU A 13 0.23 -1.71 5.66
N ALA A 14 1.48 -1.26 5.84
CA ALA A 14 2.48 -1.17 4.78
C ALA A 14 2.77 -2.53 4.13
N ALA A 15 2.95 -3.60 4.91
CA ALA A 15 3.14 -4.94 4.37
C ALA A 15 1.92 -5.44 3.56
N GLU A 16 0.71 -5.12 4.01
CA GLU A 16 -0.52 -5.42 3.29
C GLU A 16 -0.62 -4.63 1.98
N LEU A 17 -0.31 -3.33 1.98
CA LEU A 17 -0.29 -2.48 0.79
C LEU A 17 0.80 -2.90 -0.20
N MET A 18 1.96 -3.35 0.28
CA MET A 18 3.03 -3.85 -0.58
C MET A 18 2.58 -5.08 -1.38
N SER A 19 1.68 -5.89 -0.83
CA SER A 19 1.12 -7.05 -1.54
C SER A 19 0.23 -6.65 -2.72
N ALA A 20 -0.22 -5.39 -2.77
CA ALA A 20 -0.81 -4.82 -3.96
C ALA A 20 0.18 -4.71 -5.13
N PHE A 21 1.47 -5.06 -4.97
CA PHE A 21 2.46 -5.16 -6.04
C PHE A 21 2.82 -6.60 -6.49
N ASP A 22 2.30 -7.64 -5.83
CA ASP A 22 2.50 -9.06 -6.20
C ASP A 22 2.09 -9.37 -7.68
N PRO A 23 2.98 -9.90 -8.53
CA PRO A 23 2.66 -10.22 -9.92
C PRO A 23 1.52 -11.25 -10.12
N ALA A 24 1.19 -12.05 -9.10
CA ALA A 24 0.05 -12.97 -9.16
C ALA A 24 -1.31 -12.26 -9.15
N VAL A 25 -1.36 -11.01 -8.69
CA VAL A 25 -2.56 -10.18 -8.76
C VAL A 25 -2.66 -9.61 -10.17
N ALA A 26 -3.69 -9.98 -10.91
CA ALA A 26 -3.93 -9.45 -12.24
C ALA A 26 -4.15 -7.92 -12.18
N ARG A 27 -3.34 -7.16 -12.91
CA ARG A 27 -3.46 -5.69 -13.00
C ARG A 27 -3.35 -5.21 -14.43
N ARG A 28 -4.01 -4.08 -14.70
CA ARG A 28 -3.90 -3.38 -15.99
C ARG A 28 -2.61 -2.56 -16.11
N VAL A 29 -2.09 -2.04 -14.99
CA VAL A 29 -0.95 -1.12 -14.96
C VAL A 29 0.01 -1.47 -13.81
N PRO A 30 1.33 -1.21 -13.98
CA PRO A 30 2.34 -1.57 -12.98
C PRO A 30 2.47 -0.53 -11.85
N GLU A 31 1.94 0.69 -12.03
CA GLU A 31 1.92 1.72 -10.99
C GLU A 31 0.56 1.84 -10.30
N LEU A 32 0.55 2.18 -9.01
CA LEU A 32 -0.65 2.33 -8.20
C LEU A 32 -0.78 3.76 -7.67
N GLY A 33 -2.01 4.25 -7.61
CA GLY A 33 -2.35 5.49 -6.91
C GLY A 33 -3.09 5.21 -5.60
N LEU A 34 -3.45 6.26 -4.88
CA LEU A 34 -4.15 6.15 -3.60
C LEU A 34 -5.49 5.43 -3.72
N ALA A 35 -6.22 5.65 -4.81
CA ALA A 35 -7.47 4.94 -5.10
C ALA A 35 -7.26 3.43 -5.29
N ASP A 36 -6.15 3.03 -5.93
CA ASP A 36 -5.81 1.62 -6.12
C ASP A 36 -5.45 0.95 -4.80
N PHE A 37 -4.70 1.62 -3.92
CA PHE A 37 -4.43 1.13 -2.56
C PHE A 37 -5.71 1.01 -1.72
N THR A 38 -6.60 1.99 -1.83
CA THR A 38 -7.91 1.91 -1.16
C THR A 38 -8.69 0.71 -1.69
N ALA A 39 -8.84 0.57 -3.01
CA ALA A 39 -9.53 -0.56 -3.62
C ALA A 39 -8.92 -1.90 -3.20
N TRP A 40 -7.59 -1.99 -3.14
CA TRP A 40 -6.86 -3.17 -2.65
C TRP A 40 -7.26 -3.53 -1.21
N MET A 41 -7.32 -2.56 -0.30
CA MET A 41 -7.72 -2.80 1.08
C MET A 41 -9.17 -3.29 1.21
N PHE A 42 -10.05 -2.93 0.26
CA PHE A 42 -11.45 -3.33 0.25
C PHE A 42 -11.78 -4.47 -0.72
N ARG A 43 -10.79 -5.12 -1.35
CA ARG A 43 -10.98 -6.14 -2.41
C ARG A 43 -11.85 -7.36 -2.06
N GLY A 44 -12.09 -7.61 -0.77
CA GLY A 44 -12.96 -8.69 -0.27
C GLY A 44 -14.35 -8.23 0.17
N TYR A 45 -14.70 -6.96 -0.03
CA TYR A 45 -15.96 -6.37 0.41
C TYR A 45 -16.80 -5.96 -0.82
N PRO A 46 -18.13 -6.11 -0.76
CA PRO A 46 -18.99 -5.61 -1.82
C PRO A 46 -18.83 -4.09 -1.95
N GLU A 47 -18.79 -3.59 -3.18
CA GLU A 47 -18.85 -2.15 -3.44
C GLU A 47 -20.12 -1.61 -2.78
N GLN A 48 -19.99 -0.81 -1.73
CA GLN A 48 -21.15 -0.22 -1.07
C GLN A 48 -21.70 0.92 -1.93
N PRO A 49 -22.95 0.83 -2.42
CA PRO A 49 -23.59 1.97 -3.06
C PRO A 49 -23.94 2.99 -1.97
N GLY A 50 -23.15 4.06 -1.85
CA GLY A 50 -23.36 5.07 -0.81
C GLY A 50 -22.40 6.26 -0.84
N LEU A 51 -22.83 7.39 -0.26
CA LEU A 51 -22.14 8.68 -0.27
C LEU A 51 -20.83 8.68 0.54
N ILE A 52 -20.64 7.71 1.44
CA ILE A 52 -19.41 7.56 2.22
C ILE A 52 -18.41 6.81 1.35
N LYS A 53 -17.65 7.57 0.55
CA LYS A 53 -16.47 7.01 -0.13
C LYS A 53 -15.52 6.48 0.97
N PRO A 54 -15.20 5.17 0.99
CA PRO A 54 -14.29 4.58 1.99
C PRO A 54 -12.97 5.33 2.11
N ALA A 55 -12.57 6.01 1.03
CA ALA A 55 -11.34 6.77 0.90
C ALA A 55 -11.11 7.83 1.99
N ARG A 56 -12.13 8.52 2.52
CA ARG A 56 -11.88 9.64 3.44
C ARG A 56 -11.38 9.22 4.83
N PRO A 57 -12.02 8.29 5.55
CA PRO A 57 -11.60 7.89 6.90
C PRO A 57 -10.34 7.01 6.96
N VAL A 58 -9.85 6.51 5.82
CA VAL A 58 -8.67 5.62 5.75
C VAL A 58 -7.49 6.24 4.99
N ARG A 59 -7.62 7.49 4.56
CA ARG A 59 -6.63 8.16 3.73
C ARG A 59 -5.32 8.37 4.46
N GLU A 60 -5.35 8.95 5.66
CA GLU A 60 -4.13 9.24 6.40
C GLU A 60 -3.34 7.96 6.73
N PRO A 61 -3.95 6.88 7.26
CA PRO A 61 -3.21 5.64 7.52
C PRO A 61 -2.60 5.01 6.27
N ILE A 62 -3.30 5.05 5.12
CA ILE A 62 -2.74 4.53 3.87
C ILE A 62 -1.54 5.37 3.42
N LEU A 63 -1.61 6.70 3.52
CA LEU A 63 -0.49 7.56 3.15
C LEU A 63 0.72 7.36 4.05
N GLU A 64 0.51 7.21 5.36
CA GLU A 64 1.57 6.90 6.32
C GLU A 64 2.24 5.55 6.01
N ALA A 65 1.44 4.52 5.73
CA ALA A 65 1.96 3.21 5.33
C ALA A 65 2.74 3.26 4.01
N VAL A 66 2.29 4.03 3.01
CA VAL A 66 3.03 4.27 1.76
C VAL A 66 4.34 5.00 2.03
N GLN A 67 4.33 5.99 2.93
CA GLN A 67 5.53 6.73 3.33
C GLN A 67 6.57 5.77 3.95
N LEU A 68 6.17 4.84 4.82
CA LEU A 68 7.07 3.83 5.36
C LEU A 68 7.69 2.94 4.28
N LEU A 69 6.89 2.53 3.29
CA LEU A 69 7.41 1.74 2.17
C LEU A 69 8.42 2.51 1.32
N GLU A 70 8.21 3.81 1.11
CA GLU A 70 9.18 4.68 0.43
C GLU A 70 10.47 4.82 1.24
N HIS A 71 10.38 5.11 2.54
CA HIS A 71 11.54 5.27 3.42
C HIS A 71 12.33 3.97 3.61
N SER A 72 11.66 2.84 3.41
CA SER A 72 12.25 1.50 3.40
C SER A 72 12.86 1.09 2.06
N GLU A 73 12.79 1.98 1.06
CA GLU A 73 13.24 1.80 -0.33
C GLU A 73 12.50 0.67 -1.07
N LEU A 74 11.27 0.38 -0.65
CA LEU A 74 10.42 -0.66 -1.24
C LEU A 74 9.53 -0.11 -2.35
N LEU A 75 9.07 1.14 -2.20
CA LEU A 75 8.35 1.90 -3.22
C LEU A 75 9.12 3.15 -3.62
N TYR A 76 8.76 3.71 -4.77
CA TYR A 76 9.15 5.04 -5.19
C TYR A 76 8.01 5.70 -5.97
N VAL A 77 7.91 7.03 -5.89
CA VAL A 77 7.03 7.80 -6.76
C VAL A 77 7.58 7.74 -8.19
N ARG A 78 6.80 7.18 -9.11
CA ARG A 78 7.16 7.08 -10.53
C ARG A 78 6.62 8.24 -11.35
N TRP A 79 5.37 8.64 -11.10
CA TRP A 79 4.69 9.71 -11.84
C TRP A 79 3.83 10.56 -10.93
N ILE A 80 3.52 11.78 -11.39
CA ILE A 80 2.44 12.61 -10.85
C ILE A 80 1.49 12.86 -12.02
N VAL A 81 0.27 12.32 -11.94
CA VAL A 81 -0.75 12.42 -12.99
C VAL A 81 -2.01 13.02 -12.37
N ASN A 82 -2.58 14.06 -12.99
CA ASN A 82 -3.77 14.76 -12.47
C ASN A 82 -3.63 15.19 -10.99
N ASN A 83 -2.43 15.64 -10.59
CA ASN A 83 -2.10 16.00 -9.21
C ASN A 83 -2.17 14.83 -8.20
N GLU A 84 -2.10 13.59 -8.68
CA GLU A 84 -2.00 12.37 -7.86
C GLU A 84 -0.66 11.67 -8.08
N PHE A 85 -0.03 11.27 -6.98
CA PHE A 85 1.17 10.44 -7.02
C PHE A 85 0.83 9.02 -7.49
N ARG A 86 1.71 8.47 -8.33
CA ARG A 86 1.68 7.07 -8.78
C ARG A 86 2.97 6.40 -8.32
N TRP A 87 2.82 5.33 -7.54
CA TRP A 87 3.91 4.57 -6.97
C TRP A 87 4.21 3.31 -7.77
N SER A 88 5.47 2.91 -7.76
CA SER A 88 5.90 1.61 -8.28
C SER A 88 6.79 0.92 -7.25
N ALA A 89 6.75 -0.41 -7.25
CA ALA A 89 7.70 -1.20 -6.48
C ALA A 89 9.11 -1.02 -7.06
N THR A 90 10.08 -0.79 -6.17
CA THR A 90 11.49 -0.87 -6.57
C THR A 90 11.84 -2.33 -6.87
N ARG A 91 12.96 -2.59 -7.56
CA ARG A 91 13.47 -3.96 -7.74
C ARG A 91 13.67 -4.68 -6.40
N ARG A 92 14.13 -3.94 -5.38
CA ARG A 92 14.26 -4.43 -4.01
C ARG A 92 12.89 -4.72 -3.41
N GLY A 93 11.93 -3.81 -3.57
CA GLY A 93 10.54 -3.99 -3.16
C GLY A 93 9.97 -5.31 -3.64
N SER A 94 10.01 -5.55 -4.96
CA SER A 94 9.51 -6.79 -5.54
C SER A 94 10.25 -8.03 -5.03
N ALA A 95 11.58 -7.97 -4.90
CA ALA A 95 12.37 -9.09 -4.37
C ALA A 95 12.04 -9.39 -2.90
N THR A 96 11.90 -8.35 -2.06
CA THR A 96 11.50 -8.50 -0.65
C THR A 96 10.10 -9.09 -0.55
N LEU A 97 9.15 -8.59 -1.35
CA LEU A 97 7.78 -9.11 -1.37
C LEU A 97 7.71 -10.58 -1.79
N ALA A 98 8.57 -11.02 -2.73
CA ALA A 98 8.64 -12.41 -3.16
C ALA A 98 9.04 -13.37 -2.02
N THR A 99 9.77 -12.88 -1.00
CA THR A 99 10.09 -13.63 0.23
C THR A 99 8.91 -13.64 1.22
N GLY A 100 7.95 -12.73 1.07
CA GLY A 100 6.72 -12.65 1.84
C GLY A 100 6.59 -11.38 2.69
N LYS A 101 5.40 -11.20 3.28
CA LYS A 101 5.07 -10.01 4.11
C LYS A 101 5.98 -9.85 5.33
N GLU A 102 6.45 -10.94 5.94
CA GLU A 102 7.39 -10.85 7.07
C GLU A 102 8.71 -10.18 6.67
N ALA A 103 9.22 -10.47 5.46
CA ALA A 103 10.43 -9.82 4.97
C ALA A 103 10.21 -8.32 4.73
N VAL A 104 9.00 -7.93 4.33
CA VAL A 104 8.61 -6.51 4.19
C VAL A 104 8.63 -5.82 5.56
N ARG A 105 7.99 -6.42 6.57
CA ARG A 105 7.98 -5.88 7.94
C ARG A 105 9.39 -5.74 8.51
N GLN A 106 10.20 -6.80 8.37
CA GLN A 106 11.58 -6.76 8.84
C GLN A 106 12.36 -5.64 8.16
N ARG A 107 12.17 -5.45 6.86
CA ARG A 107 12.84 -4.38 6.11
C ARG A 107 12.42 -2.99 6.59
N ILE A 108 11.14 -2.80 6.91
CA ILE A 108 10.65 -1.54 7.48
C ILE A 108 11.34 -1.29 8.83
N ARG A 109 11.29 -2.27 9.73
CA ARG A 109 11.94 -2.20 11.04
C ARG A 109 13.43 -1.87 10.96
N ASP A 110 14.15 -2.50 10.05
CA ASP A 110 15.59 -2.26 9.85
C ASP A 110 15.91 -0.82 9.38
N ARG A 111 14.93 -0.11 8.79
CA ARG A 111 15.14 1.20 8.17
C ARG A 111 14.51 2.35 8.93
N THR A 112 13.39 2.13 9.59
CA THR A 112 12.63 3.18 10.28
C THR A 112 12.59 2.97 11.79
N GLY A 113 12.85 1.76 12.28
CA GLY A 113 12.72 1.41 13.71
C GLY A 113 11.28 1.08 14.13
N ASP A 114 10.33 1.06 13.20
CA ASP A 114 8.91 0.75 13.41
C ASP A 114 8.55 -0.73 13.19
#